data_AF-A0A960M6F9-F1
#
_entry.id   AF-A0A960M6F9-F1
#
_cell.length_a   1.000
_cell.length_b   1.000
_cell.length_c   1.000
_cell.angle_alpha   90.00
_cell.angle_beta   90.00
_cell.angle_gamma   90.00
#
_symmetry.space_group_name_H-M   'P 1'
#
loop_
_entity.id
_entity.type
_entity.pdbx_description
1 polymer ?
#
loop_
_entity_poly.entity_id
_entity_poly.type
_entity_poly.pdbx_seq_one_letter_code
_entity_poly.pdbx_strand_id
1 'polypeptide(L)'
;MKMQVSVNKFYPEEFRRKSDAEKYHSKGTCEVHLLLGPIEMDLKNITYRIDHEGKVSLKPPFRVHSNKKAGIKPKLVPSIVFKKPSIWGQIEQTIKSELSKEIEISTKCNNECLQLELWEKVDQ
;
A
#
# COMPACT_ATOMS: atom_id res chain seq x y z
N MET A 1 -11.95 5.42 -23.59
CA MET A 1 -11.89 6.42 -22.50
C MET A 1 -10.43 6.48 -22.08
N LYS A 2 -9.76 7.63 -22.25
CA LYS A 2 -8.35 7.75 -21.85
C LYS A 2 -8.30 7.70 -20.32
N MET A 3 -7.54 6.75 -19.79
CA MET A 3 -7.39 6.51 -18.38
C MET A 3 -5.90 6.49 -18.07
N GLN A 4 -5.51 7.20 -17.03
CA GLN A 4 -4.14 7.22 -16.54
C GLN A 4 -4.17 7.11 -15.01
N VAL A 5 -3.26 6.28 -14.49
CA VAL A 5 -3.09 6.07 -13.07
C VAL A 5 -1.62 6.22 -12.76
N SER A 6 -1.29 7.01 -11.75
CA SER A 6 0.07 7.14 -11.22
C SER A 6 0.03 7.14 -9.70
N VAL A 7 1.02 6.49 -9.08
CA VAL A 7 1.21 6.59 -7.63
C VAL A 7 1.86 7.94 -7.35
N ASN A 8 1.25 8.73 -6.46
CA ASN A 8 1.85 9.99 -6.01
C ASN A 8 2.84 9.74 -4.89
N LYS A 9 2.42 8.95 -3.88
CA LYS A 9 3.20 8.73 -2.67
C LYS A 9 2.79 7.47 -1.92
N PHE A 10 3.77 6.79 -1.34
CA PHE A 10 3.59 5.76 -0.33
C PHE A 10 3.82 6.32 1.08
N TYR A 11 3.03 5.83 2.03
CA TYR A 11 3.07 6.16 3.44
C TYR A 11 3.19 4.85 4.24
N PRO A 12 4.41 4.32 4.43
CA PRO A 12 4.63 3.13 5.23
C PRO A 12 4.23 3.35 6.69
N GLU A 13 3.59 2.36 7.29
CA GLU A 13 3.22 2.37 8.70
C GLU A 13 4.41 1.89 9.53
N GLU A 14 4.99 2.82 10.28
CA GLU A 14 6.14 2.59 11.17
C GLU A 14 5.74 1.86 12.46
N PHE A 15 4.54 2.16 12.99
CA PHE A 15 4.06 1.59 14.25
C PHE A 15 3.01 0.53 14.01
N ARG A 16 3.41 -0.74 14.19
CA ARG A 16 2.52 -1.89 13.96
C ARG A 16 2.17 -2.59 15.26
N ARG A 17 0.94 -3.07 15.35
CA ARG A 17 0.55 -4.02 16.40
C ARG A 17 1.33 -5.32 16.22
N LYS A 18 1.62 -6.04 17.31
CA LYS A 18 2.32 -7.34 17.25
C LYS A 18 1.71 -8.30 16.22
N SER A 19 0.39 -8.42 16.20
CA SER A 19 -0.35 -9.25 15.24
C SER A 19 -0.17 -8.82 13.78
N ASP A 20 0.02 -7.52 13.51
CA ASP A 20 0.26 -7.02 12.16
C ASP A 20 1.71 -7.27 11.74
N ALA A 21 2.67 -7.18 12.67
CA ALA A 21 4.08 -7.47 12.41
C ALA A 21 4.32 -8.97 12.15
N GLU A 22 3.62 -9.85 12.87
CA GLU A 22 3.65 -11.30 12.63
C GLU A 22 3.12 -11.66 11.24
N LYS A 23 2.07 -10.95 10.79
CA LYS A 23 1.37 -11.28 9.54
C LYS A 23 1.92 -10.61 8.29
N TYR A 24 2.50 -9.42 8.43
CA TYR A 24 2.88 -8.58 7.31
C TYR A 24 4.33 -8.10 7.42
N HIS A 25 5.09 -8.33 6.36
CA HIS A 25 6.42 -7.75 6.18
C HIS A 25 6.34 -6.23 6.06
N SER A 26 5.37 -5.71 5.28
CA SER A 26 5.15 -4.28 5.14
C SER A 26 3.67 -3.92 5.07
N LYS A 27 3.31 -2.75 5.60
CA LYS A 27 1.94 -2.24 5.61
C LYS A 27 2.00 -0.71 5.58
N GLY A 28 1.03 -0.09 4.94
CA GLY A 28 0.91 1.35 4.88
C GLY A 28 -0.31 1.80 4.08
N THR A 29 -0.31 3.07 3.70
CA THR A 29 -1.29 3.64 2.76
C THR A 29 -0.59 4.30 1.58
N CYS A 30 -1.30 4.48 0.48
CA CYS A 30 -0.80 5.23 -0.66
C CYS A 30 -1.83 6.25 -1.17
N GLU A 31 -1.30 7.22 -1.90
CA GLU A 31 -2.04 8.20 -2.67
C GLU A 31 -1.81 7.95 -4.16
N VAL A 32 -2.90 7.92 -4.92
CA VAL A 32 -2.89 7.67 -6.36
C VAL A 32 -3.59 8.81 -7.07
N HIS A 33 -2.95 9.34 -8.09
CA HIS A 33 -3.56 10.24 -9.03
C HIS A 33 -4.28 9.46 -10.13
N LEU A 34 -5.53 9.84 -10.40
CA LEU A 34 -6.40 9.17 -11.36
C LEU A 34 -7.00 10.18 -12.34
N LEU A 35 -6.70 9.99 -13.62
CA LEU A 35 -7.33 10.70 -14.74
C LEU A 35 -8.28 9.74 -15.47
N LEU A 36 -9.56 10.10 -15.54
CA LEU A 36 -10.63 9.36 -16.20
C LEU A 36 -11.40 10.25 -17.17
N GLY A 37 -10.94 10.31 -18.42
CA GLY A 37 -11.50 11.23 -19.41
C GLY A 37 -11.31 12.70 -18.96
N PRO A 38 -12.38 13.47 -18.73
CA PRO A 38 -12.29 14.85 -18.23
C PRO A 38 -12.18 14.95 -16.71
N ILE A 39 -12.26 13.83 -15.98
CA ILE A 39 -12.26 13.83 -14.51
C ILE A 39 -10.86 13.54 -14.02
N GLU A 40 -10.36 14.41 -13.14
CA GLU A 40 -9.09 14.28 -12.44
C GLU A 40 -9.35 14.20 -10.94
N MET A 41 -8.74 13.24 -10.24
CA MET A 41 -8.91 13.08 -8.80
C MET A 41 -7.72 12.40 -8.14
N ASP A 42 -7.44 12.78 -6.89
CA ASP A 42 -6.49 12.07 -6.03
C ASP A 42 -7.22 11.14 -5.06
N LEU A 43 -6.88 9.86 -5.13
CA LEU A 43 -7.37 8.81 -4.26
C LEU A 43 -6.38 8.61 -3.12
N LYS A 44 -6.76 9.06 -1.92
CA LYS A 44 -5.93 8.95 -0.71
C LYS A 44 -6.38 7.76 0.15
N ASN A 45 -5.49 7.30 1.02
CA ASN A 45 -5.76 6.25 2.02
C ASN A 45 -6.12 4.88 1.43
N ILE A 46 -5.58 4.54 0.26
CA ILE A 46 -5.60 3.15 -0.22
C ILE A 46 -4.64 2.36 0.66
N THR A 47 -5.12 1.33 1.35
CA THR A 47 -4.26 0.52 2.23
C THR A 47 -3.52 -0.53 1.40
N TYR A 48 -2.21 -0.65 1.59
CA TYR A 48 -1.43 -1.78 1.09
C TYR A 48 -0.89 -2.63 2.24
N ARG A 49 -0.77 -3.93 1.99
CA ARG A 49 -0.15 -4.90 2.90
C ARG A 49 0.62 -5.91 2.08
N ILE A 50 1.87 -6.12 2.45
CA ILE A 50 2.81 -7.05 1.85
C ILE A 50 3.08 -8.10 2.93
N ASP A 51 2.72 -9.34 2.67
CA ASP A 51 3.08 -10.44 3.57
C ASP A 51 4.54 -10.84 3.44
N HIS A 52 4.99 -11.76 4.29
CA HIS A 52 6.38 -12.25 4.29
C HIS A 52 6.75 -13.07 3.05
N GLU A 53 5.76 -13.48 2.25
CA GLU A 53 5.96 -14.14 0.94
C GLU A 53 6.02 -13.12 -0.21
N GLY A 54 5.89 -11.83 0.08
CA GLY A 54 5.92 -10.75 -0.91
C GLY A 54 4.58 -10.53 -1.63
N LYS A 55 3.50 -11.20 -1.20
CA LYS A 55 2.18 -11.03 -1.81
C LYS A 55 1.55 -9.72 -1.35
N VAL A 56 1.15 -8.92 -2.34
CA VAL A 56 0.54 -7.60 -2.13
C VAL A 56 -0.98 -7.71 -2.08
N SER A 57 -1.58 -7.24 -0.98
CA SER A 57 -3.02 -7.06 -0.82
C SER A 57 -3.35 -5.58 -0.68
N LEU A 58 -4.37 -5.13 -1.41
CA LEU A 58 -4.82 -3.74 -1.43
C LEU A 58 -6.25 -3.65 -0.89
N LYS A 59 -6.56 -2.53 -0.23
CA LYS A 59 -7.93 -2.19 0.17
C LYS A 59 -8.26 -0.75 -0.22
N PRO A 60 -9.45 -0.50 -0.78
CA PRO A 60 -9.87 0.84 -1.15
C PRO A 60 -10.04 1.73 0.08
N PRO A 61 -10.13 3.06 -0.09
CA PRO A 61 -10.39 3.98 1.01
C PRO A 61 -11.80 3.73 1.56
N PHE A 62 -11.95 3.76 2.89
CA PHE A 62 -13.24 3.60 3.56
C PHE A 62 -13.57 4.84 4.39
N ARG A 63 -14.87 5.10 4.52
CA ARG A 63 -15.44 6.02 5.50
C ARG A 63 -16.21 5.25 6.55
N VAL A 64 -16.18 5.77 7.77
CA VAL A 64 -16.99 5.27 8.87
C VAL A 64 -18.39 5.87 8.75
N HIS A 65 -19.40 5.03 8.59
CA HIS A 65 -20.79 5.47 8.69
C HIS A 65 -21.28 5.19 10.11
N SER A 66 -21.55 6.26 10.86
CA SER A 66 -22.13 6.16 12.19
C SER A 66 -23.62 5.83 12.07
N ASN A 67 -24.00 4.63 12.51
CA ASN A 67 -25.41 4.28 12.60
C ASN A 67 -25.92 4.78 13.95
N LYS A 68 -26.59 5.94 13.97
CA LYS A 68 -27.07 6.59 15.20
C LYS A 68 -28.17 5.81 15.93
N LYS A 69 -28.71 4.73 15.37
CA LYS A 69 -29.68 3.87 16.05
C LYS A 69 -28.97 2.95 17.06
N ALA A 70 -29.39 3.06 18.31
CA ALA A 70 -29.01 2.34 19.53
C ALA A 70 -28.12 1.08 19.34
N GLY A 71 -26.85 1.15 19.73
CA GLY A 71 -25.99 -0.01 19.99
C GLY A 71 -25.33 -0.69 18.79
N ILE A 72 -25.60 -0.26 17.56
CA ILE A 72 -25.01 -0.88 16.36
C ILE A 72 -23.60 -0.32 16.12
N LYS A 73 -22.61 -1.22 16.00
CA LYS A 73 -21.22 -0.84 15.69
C LYS A 73 -21.15 -0.06 14.36
N PRO A 74 -20.29 0.98 14.27
CA PRO A 74 -20.11 1.73 13.03
C PRO A 74 -19.74 0.82 11.85
N LYS A 75 -20.30 1.11 10.67
CA LYS A 75 -20.04 0.33 9.46
C LYS A 75 -18.98 1.02 8.61
N LEU A 76 -17.96 0.26 8.18
CA LEU A 76 -17.04 0.72 7.14
C LEU A 76 -17.69 0.59 5.77
N VAL A 77 -17.70 1.69 5.03
CA VAL A 77 -18.26 1.77 3.67
C VAL A 77 -17.19 2.35 2.76
N PRO A 78 -17.00 1.84 1.53
CA PRO A 78 -16.07 2.45 0.58
C PRO A 78 -16.36 3.94 0.42
N SER A 79 -15.31 4.77 0.49
CA SER A 79 -15.45 6.21 0.28
C SER A 79 -15.79 6.53 -1.17
N ILE A 80 -15.31 5.69 -2.09
CA ILE A 80 -15.45 5.84 -3.53
C ILE A 80 -15.89 4.49 -4.10
N VAL A 81 -16.85 4.52 -5.02
CA VAL A 81 -17.36 3.33 -5.71
C VAL A 81 -17.28 3.59 -7.20
N PHE A 82 -16.47 2.79 -7.90
CA PHE A 82 -16.37 2.85 -9.35
C PHE A 82 -17.48 2.00 -9.98
N LYS A 83 -18.23 2.58 -10.91
CA LYS A 83 -19.26 1.84 -11.67
C LYS A 83 -18.65 0.70 -12.50
N LYS A 84 -17.42 0.87 -12.98
CA LYS A 84 -16.67 -0.12 -13.74
C LYS A 84 -15.59 -0.75 -12.85
N PRO A 85 -15.67 -2.06 -12.54
CA PRO A 85 -14.66 -2.74 -11.72
C PRO A 85 -13.24 -2.68 -12.30
N SER A 86 -13.12 -2.56 -13.62
CA SER A 86 -11.83 -2.46 -14.33
C SER A 86 -11.00 -1.24 -13.92
N ILE A 87 -11.64 -0.15 -13.45
CA ILE A 87 -10.93 1.03 -12.96
C ILE A 87 -10.11 0.66 -11.72
N TRP A 88 -10.73 -0.06 -10.78
CA TRP A 88 -10.04 -0.54 -9.59
C TRP A 88 -8.92 -1.53 -9.94
N GLY A 89 -9.17 -2.45 -10.89
CA GLY A 89 -8.15 -3.39 -11.34
C GLY A 89 -6.89 -2.72 -11.88
N GLN A 90 -7.03 -1.63 -12.66
CA GLN A 90 -5.87 -0.87 -13.14
C GLN A 90 -5.16 -0.12 -12.01
N ILE A 91 -5.91 0.46 -11.06
CA ILE A 91 -5.32 1.07 -9.86
C ILE A 91 -4.49 0.05 -9.08
N GLU A 92 -5.03 -1.15 -8.87
CA GLU A 92 -4.31 -2.21 -8.18
C GLU A 92 -3.04 -2.63 -8.93
N GLN A 93 -3.11 -2.77 -10.25
CA GLN A 93 -1.96 -3.15 -11.07
C GLN A 93 -0.86 -2.10 -11.01
N THR A 94 -1.21 -0.81 -11.14
CA THR A 94 -0.24 0.29 -11.04
C THR A 94 0.42 0.31 -9.67
N ILE A 95 -0.35 0.23 -8.58
CA ILE A 95 0.21 0.23 -7.22
C ILE A 95 1.12 -1.00 -7.01
N LYS A 96 0.69 -2.19 -7.42
CA LYS A 96 1.49 -3.41 -7.28
C LYS A 96 2.81 -3.31 -8.05
N SER A 97 2.78 -2.79 -9.27
CA SER A 97 3.97 -2.58 -10.09
C SER A 97 4.98 -1.65 -9.40
N GLU A 98 4.52 -0.52 -8.85
CA GLU A 98 5.39 0.42 -8.14
C GLU A 98 5.93 -0.17 -6.83
N LEU A 99 5.10 -0.87 -6.04
CA LEU A 99 5.56 -1.55 -4.82
C LEU A 99 6.60 -2.65 -5.12
N SER A 100 6.43 -3.41 -6.20
CA SER A 100 7.41 -4.44 -6.59
C SER A 100 8.77 -3.85 -6.92
N LYS A 101 8.83 -2.68 -7.57
CA LYS A 101 10.09 -1.98 -7.82
C LYS A 101 10.79 -1.57 -6.53
N GLU A 102 10.04 -1.04 -5.55
CA GLU A 102 10.61 -0.67 -4.24
C GLU A 102 11.17 -1.88 -3.49
N ILE A 103 10.49 -3.03 -3.54
CA ILE A 103 10.95 -4.29 -2.92
C ILE A 103 12.24 -4.79 -3.58
N GLU A 104 12.32 -4.79 -4.91
CA GLU A 104 13.51 -5.21 -5.64
C GLU A 104 14.73 -4.33 -5.32
N ILE A 105 14.52 -3.01 -5.21
CA ILE A 105 15.58 -2.05 -4.86
C ILE A 105 16.07 -2.29 -3.43
N SER A 106 15.16 -2.49 -2.46
CA SER A 106 15.52 -2.78 -1.07
C SER A 106 16.30 -4.10 -0.93
N THR A 107 15.93 -5.12 -1.71
CA THR A 107 16.61 -6.43 -1.69
C THR A 107 18.03 -6.35 -2.27
N LYS A 108 18.24 -5.56 -3.33
CA LYS A 108 19.57 -5.31 -3.90
C LYS A 108 20.47 -4.53 -2.93
N CYS A 109 19.94 -3.51 -2.26
CA CYS A 109 20.70 -2.71 -1.30
C CYS A 109 21.11 -3.51 -0.05
N ASN A 110 20.25 -4.43 0.43
CA ASN A 110 20.58 -5.29 1.57
C ASN A 110 21.72 -6.29 1.27
N ASN A 111 21.83 -6.78 0.03
CA ASN A 111 22.91 -7.67 -0.36
C ASN A 111 24.28 -6.95 -0.47
N GLU A 112 24.29 -5.66 -0.78
CA GLU A 112 25.51 -4.85 -0.78
C GLU A 112 25.88 -4.35 0.64
N CYS A 113 24.89 -4.13 1.51
CA CYS A 113 25.12 -3.65 2.88
C CYS A 113 25.70 -4.74 3.83
N LEU A 114 25.46 -6.03 3.56
CA LEU A 114 25.98 -7.13 4.37
C LEU A 114 27.47 -7.44 4.15
N GLN A 115 28.16 -6.79 3.18
CA GLN A 115 29.58 -7.02 2.94
C GLN A 115 30.54 -6.17 3.81
N LEU A 116 30.04 -5.20 4.58
CA LEU A 116 30.89 -4.28 5.35
C LEU A 116 31.05 -4.60 6.84
N GLU A 117 30.42 -5.67 7.38
CA GLU A 117 30.55 -6.02 8.81
C GLU A 117 31.54 -7.17 9.12
N LEU A 118 32.39 -7.61 8.19
CA LEU A 118 33.28 -8.77 8.40
C LEU A 118 34.78 -8.47 8.58
N TRP A 119 35.20 -7.20 8.79
CA TRP A 119 36.63 -6.82 8.85
C TRP A 119 37.06 -6.00 10.09
N GLU A 120 36.38 -6.14 11.24
CA GLU A 120 36.83 -5.51 12.51
C GLU A 120 37.25 -6.50 13.62
N LYS A 121 37.60 -7.75 13.29
CA LYS A 121 38.21 -8.67 14.27
C LYS A 121 39.30 -9.56 13.69
N VAL A 122 40.42 -8.96 13.28
CA VAL A 122 41.72 -9.64 13.32
C VAL A 122 42.78 -8.60 13.69
N ASP A 123 42.96 -8.38 14.99
CA ASP A 123 44.21 -7.89 15.56
C ASP A 123 44.27 -8.36 17.02
N GLN A 124 44.84 -9.55 17.21
CA GLN A 124 45.47 -10.01 18.45
C GLN A 124 46.61 -10.97 18.11
#